data_AF-A0A7S0PKZ2-F1
#
_entry.id   AF-A0A7S0PKZ2-F1
#
_cell.length_a   1.000
_cell.length_b   1.000
_cell.length_c   1.000
_cell.angle_alpha   90.00
_cell.angle_beta   90.00
_cell.angle_gamma   90.00
#
_symmetry.space_group_name_H-M   'P 1'
#
loop_
_entity.id
_entity.type
_entity.pdbx_description
1 polymer ?
#
loop_
_entity_poly.entity_id
_entity_poly.type
_entity_poly.pdbx_seq_one_letter_code
_entity_poly.pdbx_strand_id
1 'polypeptide(L)'
;EVPTLIVTGGKDFSAGKSVFREMHFAAPRASFVHLPEACHAGMIGEREAVTEALEAFLHEKRESVAFNRRRLYDATGMNVSPPESPVKTAGGRDVVTDPLSPAISPIKE
;
A
#
# COMPACT_ATOMS: atom_id res chain seq x y z
N GLU A 1 -13.52 8.10 -1.56
CA GLU A 1 -12.87 7.76 -0.27
C GLU A 1 -11.51 7.16 -0.59
N VAL A 2 -10.47 7.58 0.14
CA VAL A 2 -9.10 7.11 -0.08
C VAL A 2 -8.93 5.79 0.67
N PRO A 3 -8.47 4.70 0.03
CA PRO A 3 -8.13 3.48 0.75
C PRO A 3 -7.07 3.76 1.81
N THR A 4 -7.31 3.33 3.05
CA THR A 4 -6.40 3.59 4.18
C THR A 4 -6.01 2.29 4.85
N LEU A 5 -4.72 2.12 5.11
CA LEU A 5 -4.15 1.09 5.97
C LEU A 5 -3.67 1.78 7.26
N ILE A 6 -4.09 1.28 8.42
CA ILE A 6 -3.67 1.77 9.73
C ILE A 6 -2.91 0.63 10.41
N VAL A 7 -1.62 0.85 10.64
CA VAL A 7 -0.74 -0.09 11.36
C VAL A 7 -0.44 0.49 12.74
N THR A 8 -0.59 -0.32 13.79
CA THR A 8 -0.35 0.11 15.17
C THR A 8 0.60 -0.81 15.91
N GLY A 9 1.40 -0.26 16.83
CA GLY A 9 2.30 -1.01 17.68
C GLY A 9 1.76 -1.19 19.10
N GLY A 10 1.87 -2.39 19.66
CA GLY A 10 1.45 -2.69 21.04
C GLY A 10 2.40 -2.14 22.11
N LYS A 11 3.65 -1.86 21.74
CA LYS A 11 4.67 -1.21 22.58
C LYS A 11 4.88 0.27 22.22
N ASP A 12 4.01 0.85 21.39
CA ASP A 12 4.04 2.29 21.13
C ASP A 12 3.59 3.05 22.38
N PHE A 13 4.52 3.78 23.00
CA PHE A 13 4.25 4.62 24.16
C PHE A 13 3.66 5.98 23.76
N SER A 14 3.98 6.46 22.56
CA SER A 14 3.60 7.79 22.06
C SER A 14 2.15 7.81 21.59
N ALA A 15 1.67 6.72 20.99
CA ALA A 15 0.27 6.56 20.59
C ALA A 15 -0.46 5.64 21.57
N GLY A 16 -1.13 6.23 22.56
CA GLY A 16 -1.90 5.49 23.56
C GLY A 16 -3.08 4.70 22.98
N LYS A 17 -3.57 3.69 23.73
CA LYS A 17 -4.67 2.79 23.33
C LYS A 17 -5.99 3.48 22.97
N SER A 18 -6.25 4.68 23.50
CA SER A 18 -7.44 5.48 23.17
C SER A 18 -7.42 5.98 21.72
N VAL A 19 -6.25 6.38 21.24
CA VAL A 19 -6.05 6.91 19.88
C VAL A 19 -6.44 5.86 18.84
N PHE A 20 -6.13 4.58 19.09
CA PHE A 20 -6.53 3.49 18.18
C PHE A 20 -8.05 3.38 18.02
N ARG A 21 -8.80 3.50 19.13
CA ARG A 21 -10.28 3.43 19.07
C ARG A 21 -10.86 4.64 18.34
N GLU A 22 -10.28 5.82 18.56
CA GLU A 22 -10.66 7.04 17.85
C GLU A 22 -10.41 6.92 16.35
N MET A 23 -9.25 6.37 15.96
CA MET A 23 -8.92 6.09 14.55
C MET A 23 -9.89 5.08 13.92
N HIS A 24 -10.26 4.02 14.63
CA HIS A 24 -11.25 3.05 14.16
C HIS A 24 -12.64 3.67 13.97
N PHE A 25 -13.03 4.59 14.85
CA PHE A 25 -14.29 5.31 14.71
C PHE A 25 -14.26 6.31 13.55
N ALA A 26 -13.15 7.03 13.38
CA ALA A 26 -12.99 8.04 12.34
C ALA A 26 -12.82 7.43 10.94
N ALA A 27 -12.21 6.25 10.83
CA ALA A 27 -11.93 5.57 9.56
C ALA A 27 -12.47 4.12 9.56
N PRO A 28 -13.81 3.93 9.59
CA PRO A 28 -14.44 2.61 9.73
C PRO A 28 -14.20 1.66 8.55
N ARG A 29 -13.73 2.19 7.42
CA ARG A 29 -13.39 1.41 6.22
C ARG A 29 -11.89 1.20 6.01
N ALA A 30 -11.06 1.67 6.94
CA ALA A 30 -9.64 1.40 6.90
C ALA A 30 -9.36 -0.08 7.20
N SER A 31 -8.30 -0.60 6.58
CA SER A 31 -7.73 -1.89 6.98
C SER A 31 -6.86 -1.67 8.22
N PHE A 32 -7.02 -2.49 9.25
CA PHE A 32 -6.29 -2.36 10.51
C PHE A 32 -5.35 -3.54 10.72
N VAL A 33 -4.10 -3.24 11.06
CA VAL A 33 -3.10 -4.24 11.47
C VAL A 33 -2.51 -3.82 12.81
N HIS A 34 -2.48 -4.77 13.75
CA HIS A 34 -1.89 -4.56 15.07
C HIS A 34 -0.66 -5.45 15.23
N LEU A 35 0.48 -4.82 15.50
CA LEU A 35 1.78 -5.46 15.71
C LEU A 35 2.12 -5.36 17.21
N PRO A 36 1.90 -6.41 18.01
CA PRO A 36 1.95 -6.32 19.47
C PRO A 36 3.33 -5.91 20.00
N GLU A 37 4.40 -6.32 19.31
CA GLU A 37 5.77 -6.08 19.73
C GLU A 37 6.38 -4.80 19.13
N ALA A 38 5.69 -4.15 18.18
CA ALA A 38 6.18 -2.93 17.55
C ALA A 38 6.12 -1.74 18.52
N CYS A 39 7.22 -0.97 18.56
CA CYS A 39 7.29 0.33 19.23
C CYS A 39 6.89 1.47 18.28
N HIS A 40 6.98 2.73 18.73
CA HIS A 40 6.67 3.90 17.90
C HIS A 40 7.43 3.93 16.58
N ALA A 41 8.70 3.48 16.60
CA ALA A 41 9.53 3.44 15.41
C ALA A 41 9.11 2.34 14.42
N GLY A 42 8.14 1.49 14.76
CA GLY A 42 7.36 0.53 13.94
C GLY A 42 8.17 -0.44 13.07
N MET A 43 9.06 0.09 12.27
CA MET A 43 10.02 -0.56 11.39
C MET A 43 11.19 -1.22 12.13
N ILE A 44 11.58 -0.75 13.32
CA ILE A 44 12.69 -1.36 14.07
C ILE A 44 12.16 -2.62 14.77
N GLY A 45 12.44 -3.79 14.19
CA GLY A 45 12.09 -5.11 14.74
C GLY A 45 10.91 -5.80 14.05
N GLU A 46 9.98 -5.04 13.44
CA GLU A 46 8.75 -5.57 12.82
C GLU A 46 8.63 -5.21 11.33
N ARG A 47 9.75 -4.86 10.69
CA ARG A 47 9.80 -4.45 9.27
C ARG A 47 9.10 -5.45 8.34
N GLU A 48 9.31 -6.75 8.56
CA GLU A 48 8.74 -7.81 7.72
C GLU A 48 7.22 -7.81 7.82
N ALA A 49 6.67 -7.80 9.04
CA ALA A 49 5.23 -7.76 9.26
C ALA A 49 4.57 -6.49 8.69
N VAL A 50 5.24 -5.33 8.82
CA VAL A 50 4.77 -4.08 8.19
C VAL A 50 4.78 -4.19 6.66
N THR A 51 5.82 -4.80 6.08
CA THR A 51 5.97 -4.96 4.64
C THR A 51 4.88 -5.89 4.09
N GLU A 52 4.66 -7.02 4.75
CA GLU A 52 3.60 -7.99 4.38
C GLU A 52 2.21 -7.35 4.45
N ALA A 53 1.91 -6.61 5.52
CA ALA A 53 0.65 -5.87 5.65
C ALA A 53 0.44 -4.85 4.52
N LEU A 54 1.51 -4.13 4.14
CA LEU A 54 1.47 -3.16 3.05
C LEU A 54 1.25 -3.85 1.69
N GLU A 55 1.97 -4.93 1.41
CA GLU A 55 1.84 -5.68 0.17
C GLU A 55 0.43 -6.27 0.02
N ALA A 56 -0.09 -6.91 1.07
CA ALA A 56 -1.44 -7.46 1.10
C ALA A 56 -2.49 -6.37 0.85
N PHE A 57 -2.35 -5.22 1.51
CA PHE A 57 -3.26 -4.09 1.31
C PHE A 57 -3.21 -3.56 -0.13
N LEU A 58 -2.01 -3.34 -0.69
CA LEU A 58 -1.86 -2.85 -2.06
C LEU A 58 -2.41 -3.84 -3.09
N HIS A 59 -2.21 -5.14 -2.86
CA HIS A 59 -2.78 -6.19 -3.70
C HIS A 59 -4.31 -6.16 -3.68
N GLU A 60 -4.92 -6.17 -2.49
CA GLU A 60 -6.38 -6.12 -2.30
C GLU A 60 -7.00 -4.88 -2.98
N LYS A 61 -6.35 -3.71 -2.86
CA LYS A 61 -6.85 -2.48 -3.51
C LYS A 61 -6.66 -2.50 -5.02
N ARG A 62 -5.59 -3.07 -5.55
CA ARG A 62 -5.42 -3.25 -7.01
C ARG A 62 -6.50 -4.15 -7.58
N GLU A 63 -6.79 -5.27 -6.92
CA GLU A 63 -7.88 -6.17 -7.33
C GLU A 63 -9.23 -5.49 -7.28
N SER A 64 -9.52 -4.75 -6.20
CA SER A 64 -10.76 -4.02 -6.02
C SER A 64 -10.95 -2.93 -7.10
N VAL A 65 -9.88 -2.20 -7.43
CA VAL A 65 -9.91 -1.19 -8.50
C VAL A 65 -10.10 -1.86 -9.87
N ALA A 66 -9.38 -2.94 -10.15
CA ALA A 66 -9.51 -3.68 -11.41
C ALA A 66 -10.92 -4.26 -11.58
N PHE A 67 -11.48 -4.84 -10.52
CA PHE A 67 -12.83 -5.37 -10.49
C PHE A 67 -13.88 -4.28 -10.73
N ASN A 68 -13.79 -3.16 -10.01
CA ASN A 68 -14.73 -2.04 -10.15
C ASN A 68 -14.63 -1.38 -11.52
N ARG A 69 -13.43 -1.27 -12.09
CA ARG A 69 -13.21 -0.73 -13.44
C ARG A 69 -13.86 -1.60 -14.50
N ARG A 70 -13.68 -2.93 -14.41
CA ARG A 70 -14.31 -3.89 -15.33
C ARG A 70 -15.83 -3.79 -15.26
N ARG A 71 -16.40 -3.82 -14.05
CA ARG A 71 -17.84 -3.71 -13.85
C ARG A 71 -18.41 -2.38 -14.37
N LEU A 72 -17.68 -1.28 -14.20
CA LEU A 72 -18.08 0.02 -14.74
C LEU A 72 -18.09 -0.01 -16.28
N TYR A 73 -17.04 -0.55 -16.90
CA TYR A 73 -16.98 -0.72 -18.35
C TYR A 73 -18.12 -1.59 -18.88
N ASP A 74 -18.38 -2.74 -18.24
CA ASP A 74 -19.46 -3.65 -18.65
C ASP A 74 -20.85 -2.99 -18.53
N ALA A 75 -21.03 -2.08 -17.56
CA ALA A 75 -22.29 -1.40 -17.33
C ALA A 75 -22.50 -0.13 -18.18
N THR A 76 -21.44 0.60 -18.53
CA THR A 76 -21.55 1.94 -19.16
C THR A 76 -20.81 2.07 -20.49
N GLY A 77 -19.96 1.11 -20.85
CA GLY A 77 -19.04 1.20 -21.98
C GLY A 77 -17.88 2.18 -21.77
N MET A 78 -17.76 2.82 -20.60
CA MET A 78 -16.70 3.80 -20.32
C MET A 78 -15.44 3.11 -19.83
N ASN A 79 -14.33 3.34 -20.53
CA ASN A 79 -13.01 2.88 -20.10
C ASN A 79 -12.35 3.97 -19.25
N VAL A 80 -12.20 3.72 -17.95
CA VAL A 80 -11.54 4.65 -17.02
C VAL A 80 -10.07 4.25 -16.92
N SER A 81 -9.16 5.13 -17.34
CA SER A 81 -7.72 4.90 -17.19
C SER A 81 -7.36 4.66 -15.72
N PRO A 82 -6.42 3.75 -15.42
CA PRO A 82 -5.91 3.64 -14.06
C PRO A 82 -5.35 4.99 -13.60
N PRO A 83 -5.48 5.35 -12.32
CA PRO A 83 -4.84 6.57 -11.81
C PRO A 83 -3.34 6.49 -12.07
N GLU A 84 -2.76 7.59 -12.55
CA GLU A 84 -1.32 7.69 -12.74
C GLU A 84 -0.59 7.35 -11.42
N SER A 85 0.49 6.58 -11.55
CA SER A 85 1.38 6.15 -10.48
C SER A 85 1.76 7.32 -9.56
N PRO A 86 2.00 7.09 -8.25
CA PRO A 86 2.27 8.19 -7.33
C PRO A 86 3.47 9.01 -7.78
N VAL A 87 3.28 10.33 -7.67
CA VAL A 87 4.19 11.44 -7.92
C VAL A 87 5.67 11.09 -7.74
N LYS A 88 6.48 11.43 -8.75
CA LYS A 88 7.95 11.54 -8.68
C LYS A 88 8.38 12.20 -7.38
N THR A 89 8.87 11.42 -6.42
CA THR A 89 9.76 11.96 -5.39
C THR A 89 11.01 12.49 -6.09
N ALA A 90 11.37 13.73 -5.81
CA ALA A 90 12.59 14.37 -6.29
C ALA A 90 13.80 13.50 -5.93
N GLY A 91 14.31 12.75 -6.90
CA GLY A 91 15.38 11.78 -6.71
C GLY A 91 15.35 10.75 -7.83
N GLY A 92 15.73 11.20 -9.03
CA GLY A 92 15.67 10.40 -10.25
C GLY A 92 16.42 9.07 -10.12
N ARG A 93 15.69 7.99 -10.42
CA ARG A 93 16.11 6.86 -11.24
C ARG A 93 14.86 6.03 -11.54
N ASP A 94 14.33 6.25 -12.73
CA ASP A 94 13.23 5.48 -13.28
C ASP A 94 13.74 4.05 -13.57
N VAL A 95 13.22 3.06 -12.85
CA VAL A 95 13.32 1.65 -13.27
C VAL A 95 11.93 1.23 -13.69
N VAL A 96 11.63 1.46 -14.96
CA VAL A 96 10.51 0.82 -15.65
C VAL A 96 10.96 -0.61 -15.98
N THR A 97 10.59 -1.59 -15.15
CA THR A 97 10.61 -3.00 -15.60
C THR A 97 9.30 -3.26 -16.34
N ASP A 98 9.34 -3.12 -17.67
CA ASP A 98 8.32 -3.63 -18.58
C ASP A 98 8.39 -5.18 -18.56
N PRO A 99 7.27 -5.95 -18.50
CA PRO A 99 7.32 -7.41 -18.31
C PRO A 99 7.72 -8.23 -19.54
N LEU A 100 8.19 -7.63 -20.64
CA LEU A 100 8.47 -8.33 -21.89
C LEU A 100 9.70 -7.76 -22.62
N SER A 101 10.92 -8.14 -22.24
CA SER A 101 12.05 -8.25 -23.19
C SER A 101 13.25 -9.02 -22.62
N PRO A 102 13.99 -9.75 -23.47
CA PRO A 102 14.91 -10.82 -23.05
C PRO A 102 16.30 -10.31 -22.66
N ALA A 103 17.00 -11.13 -21.89
CA ALA A 103 18.33 -10.91 -21.34
C ALA A 103 19.36 -10.45 -22.38
N ILE A 104 20.10 -9.38 -22.06
CA ILE A 104 21.38 -9.06 -22.69
C ILE A 104 22.40 -8.78 -21.58
N SER A 105 23.44 -9.61 -21.55
CA SER A 105 24.59 -9.62 -20.63
C SER A 105 25.54 -8.41 -20.85
N PRO A 106 26.52 -8.16 -19.95
CA PRO A 106 27.08 -6.83 -19.70
C PRO A 106 28.24 -6.48 -20.65
N ILE A 107 28.48 -5.17 -20.83
CA ILE A 107 29.72 -4.65 -21.42
C ILE A 107 30.64 -4.16 -20.30
N LYS A 108 31.86 -4.69 -20.30
CA LYS A 108 33.01 -4.28 -19.46
C LYS A 108 33.55 -2.91 -19.89
N GLU A 109 34.03 -2.15 -18.92
CA GLU A 109 35.31 -1.42 -19.05
C GLU A 109 36.20 -1.80 -17.87
#